data_AF-A0A352CN78-F1
#
_entry.id   AF-A0A352CN78-F1
#
_cell.length_a   1.000
_cell.length_b   1.000
_cell.length_c   1.000
_cell.angle_alpha   90.00
_cell.angle_beta   90.00
_cell.angle_gamma   90.00
#
_symmetry.space_group_name_H-M   'P 1'
#
loop_
_entity.id
_entity.type
_entity.pdbx_description
1 polymer ?
#
loop_
_entity_poly.entity_id
_entity_poly.type
_entity_poly.pdbx_seq_one_letter_code
_entity_poly.pdbx_strand_id
1 'polypeptide(L)'
;MKPQDLGVALYLLAAFVFLIVPIPNTLLDVLLAINMAVAFAILFNSLFVKEVLDMSFYPTILLFTTIFRISLNVSSTKLILSTGDPGNVVRTFGAFVGGNDLIIGT
;
A
#
# COMPACT_ATOMS: atom_id res chain seq x y z
N MET A 1 -21.28 20.38 -1.35
CA MET A 1 -20.39 19.31 -0.85
C MET A 1 -19.14 19.99 -0.32
N LYS A 2 -18.65 19.67 0.89
CA LYS A 2 -17.42 20.28 1.38
C LYS A 2 -16.25 19.81 0.50
N PRO A 3 -15.23 20.64 0.23
CA PRO A 3 -14.08 20.24 -0.59
C PRO A 3 -13.35 19.00 -0.01
N GLN A 4 -13.44 18.81 1.31
CA GLN A 4 -12.92 17.63 2.01
C GLN A 4 -13.63 16.34 1.58
N ASP A 5 -14.97 16.34 1.49
CA ASP A 5 -15.77 15.18 1.08
C ASP A 5 -15.43 14.74 -0.35
N LEU A 6 -15.17 15.72 -1.23
CA LEU A 6 -14.77 15.47 -2.61
C LEU A 6 -13.40 14.78 -2.69
N GLY A 7 -12.43 15.21 -1.88
CA GLY A 7 -11.11 14.59 -1.80
C GLY A 7 -11.17 13.13 -1.32
N VAL A 8 -11.98 12.85 -0.29
CA VAL A 8 -12.18 11.48 0.19
C VAL A 8 -12.85 10.61 -0.88
N ALA A 9 -13.88 11.12 -1.55
CA ALA A 9 -14.57 10.39 -2.60
C ALA A 9 -13.65 10.07 -3.80
N LEU A 10 -12.85 11.04 -4.25
CA LEU A 10 -11.86 10.85 -5.31
C LEU A 10 -10.81 9.81 -4.93
N TYR A 11 -10.33 9.84 -3.68
CA TYR A 11 -9.37 8.87 -3.18
C TYR A 11 -9.93 7.45 -3.20
N LEU A 12 -11.16 7.26 -2.68
CA LEU A 12 -11.83 5.96 -2.71
C LEU A 12 -12.04 5.48 -4.15
N LEU A 13 -12.48 6.38 -5.03
CA LEU A 13 -12.70 6.05 -6.44
C LEU A 13 -11.41 5.64 -7.14
N ALA A 14 -10.29 6.32 -6.87
CA ALA A 14 -8.98 5.94 -7.40
C ALA A 14 -8.57 4.53 -6.95
N ALA A 15 -8.79 4.18 -5.68
CA ALA A 15 -8.52 2.84 -5.15
C ALA A 15 -9.36 1.75 -5.86
N PHE A 16 -10.62 2.04 -6.19
CA PHE A 16 -11.47 1.14 -6.99
C PHE A 16 -11.03 1.05 -8.46
N VAL A 17 -10.62 2.16 -9.07
CA VAL A 17 -10.12 2.18 -10.46
C VAL A 17 -8.87 1.30 -10.60
N PHE A 18 -7.96 1.36 -9.63
CA PHE A 18 -6.76 0.51 -9.57
C PHE A 18 -7.07 -0.99 -9.56
N LEU A 19 -8.22 -1.39 -9.02
CA LEU A 19 -8.67 -2.78 -9.06
C LEU A 19 -9.00 -3.23 -10.49
N ILE A 20 -9.63 -2.35 -11.28
CA ILE A 20 -10.13 -2.66 -12.62
C ILE A 20 -9.05 -2.46 -13.68
N VAL A 21 -8.22 -1.42 -13.56
CA VAL A 21 -7.22 -1.04 -14.56
C VAL A 21 -5.86 -1.65 -14.19
N PRO A 22 -5.21 -2.41 -15.08
CA PRO A 22 -3.87 -2.91 -14.82
C PRO A 22 -2.88 -1.74 -14.69
N ILE A 23 -2.16 -1.69 -13.57
CA ILE A 23 -1.15 -0.67 -13.28
C ILE A 23 0.20 -1.15 -13.85
N PRO A 24 1.00 -0.28 -14.49
CA PRO A 24 2.35 -0.65 -14.90
C PRO A 24 3.24 -0.98 -13.70
N ASN A 25 4.17 -1.93 -13.87
CA ASN A 25 5.07 -2.40 -12.83
C ASN A 25 5.82 -1.27 -12.09
N THR A 26 6.33 -0.28 -12.82
CA THR A 26 7.06 0.87 -12.26
C THR A 26 6.21 1.73 -11.33
N LEU A 27 4.95 1.99 -11.70
CA LEU A 27 4.04 2.78 -10.87
C LEU A 27 3.64 1.99 -9.62
N LEU A 28 3.40 0.69 -9.76
CA LEU A 28 3.10 -0.19 -8.63
C LEU A 28 4.26 -0.23 -7.63
N ASP A 29 5.50 -0.33 -8.10
CA ASP A 29 6.71 -0.31 -7.27
C ASP A 29 6.80 1.00 -6.46
N VAL A 30 6.59 2.16 -7.09
CA VAL A 30 6.60 3.47 -6.41
C VAL A 30 5.49 3.55 -5.36
N LEU A 31 4.27 3.13 -5.69
CA LEU A 31 3.14 3.12 -4.77
C LEU A 31 3.37 2.19 -3.57
N LEU A 32 4.00 1.03 -3.78
CA LEU A 32 4.34 0.08 -2.73
C LEU A 32 5.42 0.67 -1.80
N ALA A 33 6.43 1.34 -2.36
CA ALA A 33 7.46 2.03 -1.57
C ALA A 33 6.85 3.14 -0.71
N ILE A 34 5.92 3.94 -1.26
CA ILE A 34 5.17 4.95 -0.50
C ILE A 34 4.34 4.29 0.60
N ASN A 35 3.68 3.16 0.32
CA ASN A 35 2.91 2.42 1.32
C ASN A 35 3.77 2.02 2.53
N MET A 36 4.96 1.49 2.26
CA MET A 36 5.92 1.12 3.30
C MET A 36 6.41 2.35 4.09
N ALA A 37 6.74 3.44 3.40
CA ALA A 37 7.16 4.68 4.05
C ALA A 37 6.09 5.24 4.99
N VAL A 38 4.82 5.28 4.54
CA VAL A 38 3.69 5.71 5.37
C VAL A 38 3.47 4.75 6.54
N ALA A 39 3.58 3.44 6.32
CA ALA A 39 3.45 2.46 7.40
C ALA A 39 4.53 2.66 8.48
N PHE A 40 5.78 2.91 8.09
CA PHE A 40 6.84 3.24 9.04
C PHE A 40 6.61 4.59 9.73
N ALA A 41 6.13 5.60 9.02
CA ALA A 41 5.80 6.89 9.62
C ALA A 41 4.72 6.76 10.69
N ILE A 42 3.68 5.96 10.44
CA ILE A 42 2.64 5.64 11.43
C ILE A 42 3.23 4.87 12.61
N LEU A 43 4.07 3.87 12.35
CA LEU A 43 4.73 3.09 13.39
C LEU A 43 5.56 4.00 14.32
N PHE A 44 6.43 4.84 13.77
CA PHE A 44 7.25 5.75 14.55
C PHE A 44 6.40 6.76 15.32
N ASN A 45 5.39 7.35 14.69
CA ASN A 45 4.47 8.24 15.39
C ASN A 45 3.78 7.52 16.57
N SER A 46 3.37 6.26 16.39
CA SER A 46 2.71 5.49 17.44
C SER A 46 3.64 5.13 18.59
N LEU A 47 4.92 4.87 18.30
CA LEU A 47 5.94 4.54 19.31
C LEU A 47 6.36 5.75 20.15
N PHE A 48 6.31 6.95 19.58
CA PHE A 48 6.78 8.19 20.21
C PHE A 48 5.64 9.16 20.60
N VAL A 49 4.39 8.71 20.59
CA VAL A 49 3.24 9.54 20.99
C VAL A 49 3.33 9.93 22.47
N LYS A 50 3.12 11.21 22.78
CA LYS A 50 3.22 11.74 24.16
C LYS A 50 1.87 11.89 24.84
N GLU A 51 0.82 12.21 24.07
CA GLU A 51 -0.52 12.46 24.59
C GLU A 51 -1.57 11.61 23.87
N VAL A 52 -2.57 11.12 24.62
CA VAL A 52 -3.66 10.29 24.06
C VAL A 52 -4.53 11.08 23.09
N LEU A 53 -4.58 12.41 23.21
CA LEU A 53 -5.38 13.25 22.31
C LEU A 53 -4.82 13.25 20.88
N ASP A 54 -3.51 13.07 20.70
CA ASP A 54 -2.87 12.95 19.38
C ASP A 54 -3.28 11.66 18.65
N MET A 55 -3.74 10.64 19.39
CA MET A 55 -4.29 9.41 18.81
C MET A 55 -5.65 9.63 18.12
N SER A 56 -6.33 10.76 18.35
CA SER A 56 -7.67 11.00 17.80
C SER A 56 -7.73 11.06 16.27
N PHE A 57 -6.60 11.40 15.62
CA PHE A 57 -6.51 11.42 14.15
C PHE A 57 -6.06 10.08 13.53
N TYR A 58 -5.54 9.16 14.35
CA TYR A 58 -5.07 7.85 13.88
C TYR A 58 -6.16 6.99 13.25
N PRO A 59 -7.38 6.88 13.79
CA PRO A 59 -8.44 6.08 13.17
C PRO A 59 -8.69 6.48 11.72
N THR A 60 -8.67 7.80 11.45
CA THR A 60 -8.82 8.33 10.09
C THR A 60 -7.64 7.92 9.21
N ILE A 61 -6.39 8.17 9.64
CA ILE A 61 -5.19 7.76 8.88
C ILE A 61 -5.21 6.25 8.59
N LEU A 62 -5.55 5.43 9.58
CA LEU A 62 -5.60 3.99 9.44
C LEU A 62 -6.66 3.56 8.43
N LEU A 63 -7.82 4.20 8.39
CA LEU A 63 -8.85 3.92 7.39
C LEU A 63 -8.36 4.24 5.98
N PHE A 64 -7.75 5.40 5.76
CA PHE A 64 -7.17 5.75 4.46
C PHE A 64 -6.09 4.76 4.04
N THR A 65 -5.10 4.51 4.90
CA THR A 65 -3.98 3.62 4.59
C THR A 65 -4.41 2.17 4.38
N THR A 66 -5.44 1.70 5.07
CA THR A 66 -6.01 0.37 4.85
C THR A 66 -6.58 0.24 3.45
N ILE A 67 -7.35 1.23 2.99
CA ILE A 67 -7.91 1.23 1.63
C ILE A 67 -6.81 1.31 0.58
N PHE A 68 -5.77 2.12 0.83
CA PHE A 68 -4.59 2.16 -0.04
C PHE A 68 -3.97 0.78 -0.16
N ARG A 69 -3.72 0.12 0.97
CA ARG A 69 -3.16 -1.23 1.04
C ARG A 69 -4.00 -2.22 0.26
N ILE A 70 -5.32 -2.25 0.45
CA ILE A 70 -6.20 -3.17 -0.28
C ILE A 70 -6.06 -2.95 -1.79
N SER A 71 -6.08 -1.70 -2.25
CA SER A 71 -5.94 -1.39 -3.69
C SER A 71 -4.62 -1.88 -4.28
N LEU A 72 -3.50 -1.68 -3.59
CA LEU A 72 -2.18 -2.09 -4.05
C LEU A 72 -1.99 -3.61 -4.03
N ASN A 73 -2.50 -4.29 -3.00
CA ASN A 73 -2.40 -5.74 -2.91
C ASN A 73 -3.15 -6.40 -4.07
N VAL A 74 -4.40 -5.99 -4.32
CA VAL A 74 -5.19 -6.52 -5.44
C VAL A 74 -4.53 -6.19 -6.79
N SER A 75 -4.02 -4.98 -6.95
CA SER A 75 -3.28 -4.58 -8.17
C SER A 75 -2.03 -5.43 -8.38
N SER A 76 -1.27 -5.72 -7.31
CA SER A 76 -0.05 -6.55 -7.39
C SER A 76 -0.37 -7.99 -7.75
N THR A 77 -1.39 -8.58 -7.13
CA THR A 77 -1.82 -9.95 -7.44
C THR A 77 -2.26 -10.04 -8.90
N LYS A 78 -3.04 -9.06 -9.37
CA LYS A 78 -3.45 -9.00 -10.78
C LYS A 78 -2.25 -8.87 -11.73
N LEU A 79 -1.28 -8.00 -11.40
CA LEU A 79 -0.06 -7.83 -12.20
C LEU A 79 0.74 -9.13 -12.29
N ILE A 80 0.92 -9.81 -11.15
CA ILE A 80 1.59 -11.12 -11.05
C ILE A 80 0.86 -12.16 -11.91
N LEU A 81 -0.46 -12.28 -11.76
CA LEU A 81 -1.24 -13.28 -12.49
C LEU A 81 -1.35 -12.98 -13.99
N SER A 82 -1.32 -11.70 -14.39
CA SER A 82 -1.47 -11.29 -15.78
C SER A 82 -0.15 -11.26 -16.57
N THR A 83 0.96 -10.94 -15.91
CA THR A 83 2.26 -10.72 -16.58
C THR A 83 3.34 -11.71 -16.15
N GLY A 84 3.15 -12.39 -15.01
CA GLY A 84 4.19 -13.20 -14.38
C GLY A 84 5.31 -12.39 -13.72
N ASP A 85 5.29 -11.05 -13.84
CA ASP A 85 6.29 -10.16 -13.24
C ASP A 85 5.71 -9.44 -12.01
N PRO A 86 6.20 -9.75 -10.79
CA PRO A 86 5.73 -9.10 -9.56
C PRO A 86 6.17 -7.64 -9.40
N GLY A 87 7.05 -7.13 -10.28
CA GLY A 87 7.70 -5.83 -10.08
C GLY A 87 8.94 -5.95 -9.18
N ASN A 88 9.76 -4.89 -9.15
CA ASN A 88 11.06 -4.93 -8.49
C ASN A 88 10.94 -4.94 -6.96
N VAL A 89 10.00 -4.17 -6.40
CA VAL A 89 9.89 -4.07 -4.93
C VAL A 89 9.41 -5.39 -4.35
N VAL A 90 8.36 -5.99 -4.94
CA VAL A 90 7.82 -7.27 -4.48
C VAL A 90 8.84 -8.39 -4.69
N ARG A 91 9.53 -8.43 -5.83
CA ARG A 91 10.60 -9.42 -6.08
C ARG A 91 11.74 -9.32 -5.07
N THR A 92 12.21 -8.11 -4.81
CA THR A 92 13.33 -7.86 -3.89
C THR A 92 12.93 -8.22 -2.45
N PHE A 93 11.74 -7.81 -2.01
CA PHE A 93 11.23 -8.17 -0.69
C PHE A 93 11.01 -9.68 -0.56
N GLY A 94 10.47 -10.32 -1.60
CA GLY A 94 10.28 -11.78 -1.63
C GLY A 94 11.60 -12.52 -1.46
N ALA A 95 12.63 -12.14 -2.22
CA ALA A 95 13.97 -12.73 -2.10
C ALA A 95 14.62 -12.44 -0.73
N PHE A 96 14.43 -11.23 -0.20
CA PHE A 96 14.98 -10.83 1.10
C PHE A 96 14.34 -11.60 2.27
N VAL A 97 13.02 -11.76 2.26
CA VAL A 97 12.26 -12.42 3.35
C VAL A 97 12.28 -13.95 3.20
N GLY A 98 12.20 -14.46 1.97
CA GLY A 98 12.18 -15.91 1.71
C GLY A 98 13.51 -16.59 1.98
N GLY A 99 14.63 -15.86 1.95
CA GLY A 99 15.96 -16.47 2.07
C GLY A 99 16.26 -17.43 0.92
N ASN A 100 17.44 -18.05 0.93
CA ASN A 100 17.88 -19.04 -0.08
C ASN A 100 17.15 -20.40 0.08
N ASP A 101 15.85 -20.38 0.35
CA ASP A 101 15.03 -21.57 0.52
C ASP A 101 14.35 -21.91 -0.82
N LEU A 102 14.80 -23.00 -1.44
CA LEU A 102 14.31 -23.52 -2.73
C LEU A 102 12.79 -23.80 -2.74
N ILE A 103 12.15 -23.84 -1.58
CA ILE A 103 10.72 -24.11 -1.39
C ILE A 103 9.85 -22.88 -1.75
N ILE A 104 10.43 -21.67 -1.81
CA ILE A 104 9.71 -20.40 -2.04
C ILE A 104 9.84 -19.92 -3.50
N GLY A 105 10.66 -20.59 -4.32
CA GLY A 105 10.67 -20.48 -5.79
C GLY A 105 11.80 -19.60 -6.36
N THR A 106 12.50 -20.16 -7.36
CA THR A 106 13.41 -19.45 -8.28
C THR A 106 12.66 -19.10 -9.56
#